data_AF-A0A7V5ZD27-F1
#
_entry.id   AF-A0A7V5ZD27-F1
#
_cell.length_a   1.000
_cell.length_b   1.000
_cell.length_c   1.000
_cell.angle_alpha   90.00
_cell.angle_beta   90.00
_cell.angle_gamma   90.00
#
_symmetry.space_group_name_H-M   'P 1'
#
loop_
_entity.id
_entity.type
_entity.pdbx_description
1 polymer ?
#
loop_
_entity_poly.entity_id
_entity_poly.type
_entity_poly.pdbx_seq_one_letter_code
_entity_poly.pdbx_strand_id
1 'polypeptide(L)'
;MGLFGLFGRRQASSHADSGLIRHVSASTFKQEVLESDLPVLVDFWAPWCAPCRMLAPILDEIAREYQGRLKVVKLNTDENPVTANAYGIQGIPTLILFVRGSARERLVGLMPKQHILAKIAPHLPANAPEQASASQGG
;
A
#
# COMPACT_ATOMS: atom_id res chain seq x y z
N MET A 1 43.88 -9.40 16.52
CA MET A 1 43.36 -9.78 15.19
C MET A 1 42.00 -10.44 15.40
N GLY A 2 40.86 -9.74 15.39
CA GLY A 2 40.22 -9.16 14.20
C GLY A 2 39.99 -10.28 13.16
N LEU A 3 38.80 -10.64 12.70
CA LEU A 3 37.61 -9.82 12.48
C LEU A 3 36.49 -10.73 11.90
N PHE A 4 35.24 -10.30 12.05
CA PHE A 4 34.05 -10.64 11.24
C PHE A 4 33.24 -11.90 11.54
N GLY A 5 32.28 -11.70 12.45
CA GLY A 5 31.03 -12.46 12.49
C GLY A 5 30.25 -12.34 11.18
N LEU A 6 29.78 -13.49 10.71
CA LEU A 6 28.82 -13.65 9.63
C LEU A 6 27.43 -13.21 10.13
N PHE A 7 27.23 -11.89 10.22
CA PHE A 7 25.91 -11.31 10.38
C PHE A 7 25.07 -11.61 9.14
N GLY A 8 23.85 -12.09 9.38
CA GLY A 8 22.92 -12.59 8.39
C GLY A 8 22.74 -11.69 7.18
N ARG A 9 22.65 -12.33 6.01
CA ARG A 9 22.07 -11.73 4.81
C ARG A 9 20.62 -11.38 5.12
N ARG A 10 20.36 -10.16 5.58
CA ARG A 10 19.06 -9.52 5.37
C ARG A 10 18.86 -9.52 3.87
N GLN A 11 17.92 -10.34 3.41
CA GLN A 11 17.40 -10.26 2.06
C GLN A 11 16.83 -8.85 1.92
N ALA A 12 17.57 -7.99 1.24
CA ALA A 12 17.10 -6.69 0.82
C ALA A 12 15.96 -6.96 -0.17
N SER A 13 14.75 -6.55 0.21
CA SER A 13 13.57 -6.56 -0.63
C SER A 13 13.91 -5.93 -1.99
N SER A 14 14.03 -6.77 -3.02
CA SER A 14 13.78 -6.32 -4.39
C SER A 14 12.36 -5.75 -4.44
N HIS A 15 12.12 -4.72 -5.26
CA HIS A 15 10.97 -3.81 -5.34
C HIS A 15 11.24 -2.48 -4.62
N ALA A 16 11.46 -1.43 -5.44
CA ALA A 16 11.78 -0.07 -5.03
C ALA A 16 10.83 0.43 -3.93
N ASP A 17 11.39 0.61 -2.74
CA ASP A 17 10.72 1.15 -1.57
C ASP A 17 11.51 2.39 -1.17
N SER A 18 10.88 3.57 -1.19
CA SER A 18 11.51 4.82 -0.74
C SER A 18 11.77 4.88 0.77
N GLY A 19 11.60 3.76 1.47
CA GLY A 19 11.70 3.64 2.93
C GLY A 19 10.40 4.04 3.64
N LEU A 20 9.41 4.54 2.89
CA LEU A 20 8.10 4.95 3.39
C LEU A 20 7.08 3.81 3.40
N ILE A 21 7.27 2.79 2.55
CA ILE A 21 6.32 1.71 2.42
C ILE A 21 6.73 0.58 3.37
N ARG A 22 5.76 0.11 4.16
CA ARG A 22 6.00 -0.97 5.13
C ARG A 22 5.44 -2.28 4.61
N HIS A 23 6.22 -3.34 4.73
CA HIS A 23 5.72 -4.70 4.55
C HIS A 23 5.02 -5.16 5.84
N VAL A 24 3.79 -5.64 5.70
CA VAL A 24 2.99 -6.17 6.80
C VAL A 24 2.76 -7.66 6.62
N SER A 25 2.62 -8.36 7.76
CA SER A 25 2.29 -9.78 7.84
C SER A 25 0.96 -9.96 8.55
N ALA A 26 0.47 -11.19 8.64
CA ALA A 26 -0.73 -11.53 9.39
C ALA A 26 -0.68 -11.04 10.85
N SER A 27 0.49 -11.09 11.50
CA SER A 27 0.65 -10.65 12.89
C SER A 27 0.66 -9.13 13.06
N THR A 28 1.16 -8.38 12.07
CA THR A 28 1.22 -6.92 12.14
C THR A 28 0.03 -6.22 11.48
N PHE A 29 -0.77 -6.93 10.68
CA PHE A 29 -1.88 -6.37 9.91
C PHE A 29 -2.88 -5.60 10.80
N LYS A 30 -3.26 -6.17 11.95
CA LYS A 30 -4.23 -5.54 12.85
C LYS A 30 -3.74 -4.16 13.31
N GLN A 31 -2.53 -4.11 13.87
CA GLN A 31 -1.96 -2.87 14.41
C GLN A 31 -1.64 -1.87 13.30
N GLU A 32 -1.08 -2.33 12.19
CA GLU A 32 -0.56 -1.44 11.14
C GLU A 32 -1.64 -0.95 10.17
N VAL A 33 -2.74 -1.69 10.02
CA VAL A 33 -3.82 -1.42 9.05
C VAL A 33 -5.14 -1.10 9.76
N LEU A 34 -5.60 -1.99 10.65
CA LEU A 34 -6.94 -1.90 11.20
C LEU A 34 -7.05 -0.87 12.33
N GLU A 35 -6.02 -0.76 13.15
CA GLU A 35 -5.93 0.16 14.29
C GLU A 35 -5.17 1.46 13.92
N SER A 36 -4.92 1.71 12.63
CA SER A 36 -4.21 2.92 12.20
C SER A 36 -5.10 4.16 12.26
N ASP A 37 -4.53 5.26 12.79
CA ASP A 37 -5.18 6.58 12.80
C ASP A 37 -5.28 7.19 11.40
N LEU A 38 -4.38 6.81 10.49
CA LEU A 38 -4.39 7.24 9.09
C LEU A 38 -5.14 6.22 8.23
N PRO A 39 -5.80 6.66 7.14
CA PRO A 39 -6.16 5.77 6.06
C PRO A 39 -4.96 4.93 5.61
N VAL A 40 -5.19 3.64 5.34
CA VAL A 40 -4.14 2.69 4.95
C VAL A 40 -4.49 2.04 3.62
N LEU A 41 -3.67 2.27 2.60
CA LEU A 41 -3.75 1.57 1.32
C LEU A 41 -2.85 0.34 1.38
N VAL A 42 -3.46 -0.84 1.29
CA VAL A 42 -2.75 -2.13 1.30
C VAL A 42 -2.61 -2.64 -0.13
N ASP A 43 -1.38 -2.90 -0.58
CA ASP A 43 -1.05 -3.59 -1.82
C ASP A 43 -0.85 -5.09 -1.58
N PHE A 44 -1.76 -5.89 -2.10
CA PHE A 44 -1.68 -7.34 -2.10
C PHE A 44 -0.91 -7.79 -3.34
N TRP A 45 0.29 -8.33 -3.13
CA TRP A 45 1.26 -8.61 -4.19
C TRP A 45 2.00 -9.94 -3.96
N ALA A 46 2.82 -10.33 -4.94
CA ALA A 46 3.74 -11.46 -4.85
C ALA A 46 4.97 -11.23 -5.75
N PRO A 47 6.15 -11.85 -5.48
CA PRO A 47 7.39 -11.57 -6.23
C PRO A 47 7.35 -11.97 -7.71
N TRP A 48 6.56 -12.99 -8.05
CA TRP A 48 6.38 -13.47 -9.41
C TRP A 48 5.40 -12.61 -10.23
N CYS A 49 4.68 -11.69 -9.59
CA CYS A 49 3.68 -10.84 -10.24
C CYS A 49 4.33 -9.68 -10.98
N ALA A 50 4.54 -9.83 -12.30
CA ALA A 50 5.09 -8.77 -13.14
C ALA A 50 4.27 -7.46 -13.10
N PRO A 51 2.91 -7.49 -13.19
CA PRO A 51 2.11 -6.27 -13.07
C PRO A 51 2.26 -5.56 -11.72
N CYS A 52 2.48 -6.31 -10.63
CA CYS A 52 2.72 -5.73 -9.29
C CYS A 52 4.02 -4.92 -9.26
N ARG A 53 5.05 -5.35 -10.00
CA ARG A 53 6.32 -4.60 -10.10
C ARG A 53 6.16 -3.26 -10.79
N MET A 54 5.24 -3.17 -11.76
CA MET A 54 4.90 -1.93 -12.45
C MET A 54 4.08 -0.99 -11.56
N LEU A 55 3.25 -1.55 -10.67
CA LEU A 55 2.44 -0.78 -9.72
C LEU A 55 3.28 -0.23 -8.55
N ALA A 56 4.33 -0.93 -8.14
CA ALA A 56 5.19 -0.53 -7.03
C ALA A 56 5.71 0.93 -7.09
N PRO A 57 6.32 1.43 -8.19
CA PRO A 57 6.76 2.83 -8.26
C PRO A 57 5.62 3.85 -8.19
N ILE A 58 4.42 3.48 -8.65
CA ILE A 58 3.23 4.35 -8.56
C ILE A 58 2.80 4.47 -7.09
N LEU A 59 2.77 3.35 -6.36
CA LEU A 59 2.43 3.35 -4.93
C LEU A 59 3.46 4.10 -4.10
N ASP A 60 4.73 3.99 -4.48
CA ASP A 60 5.84 4.70 -3.85
C ASP A 60 5.75 6.22 -4.05
N GLU A 61 5.32 6.67 -5.22
CA GLU A 61 5.01 8.08 -5.49
C GLU A 61 3.82 8.56 -4.66
N ILE A 62 2.72 7.78 -4.60
CA ILE A 62 1.55 8.10 -3.77
C ILE A 62 1.93 8.18 -2.29
N ALA A 63 2.77 7.25 -1.80
CA ALA A 63 3.22 7.23 -0.41
C ALA A 63 4.00 8.50 -0.03
N ARG A 64 4.84 9.00 -0.96
CA ARG A 64 5.53 10.29 -0.79
C ARG A 64 4.57 11.48 -0.80
N GLU A 65 3.73 11.58 -1.82
CA GLU A 65 2.82 12.73 -2.00
C GLU A 65 1.81 12.87 -0.86
N TYR A 66 1.41 11.75 -0.26
CA TYR A 66 0.42 11.70 0.81
C TYR A 66 1.02 11.35 2.17
N GLN A 67 2.34 11.52 2.35
CA GLN A 67 2.99 11.27 3.63
C GLN A 67 2.31 12.05 4.77
N GLY A 68 2.02 11.35 5.88
CA GLY A 68 1.30 11.91 7.01
C GLY A 68 -0.23 11.99 6.84
N ARG A 69 -0.76 11.59 5.68
CA ARG A 69 -2.19 11.62 5.36
C ARG A 69 -2.75 10.27 4.90
N LEU A 70 -1.92 9.51 4.20
CA LEU A 70 -2.19 8.14 3.77
C LEU A 70 -0.96 7.32 4.11
N LYS A 71 -1.19 6.13 4.66
CA LYS A 71 -0.16 5.13 4.84
C LYS A 71 -0.28 4.11 3.71
N VAL A 72 0.83 3.74 3.11
CA VAL A 72 0.87 2.68 2.09
C VAL A 72 1.65 1.51 2.66
N VAL A 73 1.08 0.32 2.59
CA VAL A 73 1.71 -0.92 3.05
C VAL A 73 1.56 -2.03 2.03
N LYS A 74 2.42 -3.04 2.09
CA LYS A 74 2.39 -4.19 1.19
C LYS A 74 2.21 -5.48 1.98
N LEU A 75 1.36 -6.37 1.48
CA LEU A 75 1.17 -7.71 2.02
C LEU A 75 1.47 -8.73 0.92
N ASN A 76 2.47 -9.58 1.16
CA ASN A 76 2.77 -10.69 0.26
C ASN A 76 1.73 -11.79 0.46
N THR A 77 0.97 -12.12 -0.59
CA THR A 77 -0.11 -13.11 -0.53
C THR A 77 0.40 -14.54 -0.38
N ASP A 78 1.61 -14.85 -0.85
CA ASP A 78 2.22 -16.18 -0.72
C ASP A 78 2.60 -16.47 0.73
N GLU A 79 3.09 -15.44 1.43
CA GLU A 79 3.48 -15.53 2.84
C GLU A 79 2.29 -15.43 3.79
N ASN A 80 1.20 -14.79 3.35
CA ASN A 80 0.03 -14.49 4.17
C ASN A 80 -1.29 -14.95 3.52
N PRO A 81 -1.41 -16.23 3.12
CA PRO A 81 -2.55 -16.72 2.34
C PRO A 81 -3.87 -16.66 3.13
N VAL A 82 -3.83 -16.87 4.45
CA VAL A 82 -5.01 -16.77 5.31
C VAL A 82 -5.56 -15.35 5.32
N THR A 83 -4.71 -14.34 5.48
CA THR A 83 -5.10 -12.92 5.45
C THR A 83 -5.62 -12.53 4.07
N ALA A 84 -4.93 -12.95 3.01
CA ALA A 84 -5.37 -12.69 1.64
C ALA A 84 -6.75 -13.30 1.36
N ASN A 85 -6.99 -14.55 1.78
CA ASN A 85 -8.29 -15.21 1.64
C ASN A 85 -9.38 -14.55 2.47
N ALA A 86 -9.09 -14.09 3.68
CA ALA A 86 -10.05 -13.39 4.53
C ALA A 86 -10.59 -12.10 3.89
N TYR A 87 -9.79 -11.43 3.06
CA TYR A 87 -10.21 -10.28 2.27
C TYR A 87 -10.66 -10.64 0.85
N GLY A 88 -10.74 -11.93 0.49
CA GLY A 88 -11.21 -12.38 -0.82
C GLY A 88 -10.29 -11.97 -1.97
N ILE A 89 -8.97 -11.99 -1.75
CA ILE A 89 -7.99 -11.70 -2.80
C ILE A 89 -7.90 -12.90 -3.75
N GLN A 90 -8.55 -12.78 -4.92
CA GLN A 90 -8.58 -13.82 -5.96
C GLN A 90 -7.57 -13.58 -7.08
N GLY A 91 -6.98 -12.38 -7.13
CA GLY A 91 -6.00 -11.99 -8.13
C GLY A 91 -5.14 -10.84 -7.63
N ILE A 92 -3.92 -10.74 -8.15
CA ILE A 92 -2.96 -9.68 -7.81
C ILE A 92 -2.50 -8.95 -9.08
N PRO A 93 -2.17 -7.64 -8.99
CA PRO A 93 -2.25 -6.81 -7.79
C PRO A 93 -3.70 -6.49 -7.41
N THR A 94 -3.98 -6.43 -6.10
CA THR A 94 -5.22 -5.88 -5.57
C THR A 94 -4.87 -4.85 -4.50
N LEU A 95 -5.50 -3.68 -4.56
CA LEU A 95 -5.38 -2.65 -3.54
C LEU A 95 -6.67 -2.58 -2.74
N ILE A 96 -6.55 -2.46 -1.42
CA ILE A 96 -7.69 -2.18 -0.55
C ILE A 96 -7.36 -1.00 0.34
N LEU A 97 -8.24 0.01 0.35
CA LEU A 97 -8.15 1.13 1.27
C LEU A 97 -8.92 0.82 2.54
N PHE A 98 -8.25 0.93 3.68
CA PHE A 98 -8.84 0.85 5.01
C PHE A 98 -8.91 2.23 5.63
N VAL A 99 -10.06 2.57 6.21
CA VAL A 99 -10.26 3.82 6.97
C VAL A 99 -10.94 3.45 8.27
N ARG A 100 -10.28 3.72 9.41
CA ARG A 100 -10.74 3.35 10.76
C ARG A 100 -11.12 1.86 10.85
N GLY A 101 -10.22 1.01 10.38
CA GLY A 101 -10.39 -0.46 10.39
C GLY A 101 -11.41 -1.03 9.40
N SER A 102 -12.09 -0.21 8.62
CA SER A 102 -13.09 -0.67 7.64
C SER A 102 -12.54 -0.55 6.22
N ALA A 103 -12.71 -1.59 5.40
CA ALA A 103 -12.43 -1.52 3.97
C ALA A 103 -13.43 -0.56 3.29
N ARG A 104 -12.91 0.49 2.63
CA ARG A 104 -13.71 1.54 1.98
C ARG A 104 -13.69 1.49 0.47
N GLU A 105 -12.56 1.06 -0.10
CA GLU A 105 -12.40 0.99 -1.55
C GLU A 105 -11.53 -0.23 -1.91
N ARG A 106 -11.83 -0.85 -3.06
CA ARG A 106 -11.09 -1.98 -3.61
C ARG A 106 -10.82 -1.77 -5.09
N LEU A 107 -9.55 -1.95 -5.45
CA LEU A 107 -9.05 -1.77 -6.80
C LEU A 107 -8.36 -3.05 -7.22
N VAL A 108 -8.79 -3.66 -8.33
CA VAL A 108 -8.20 -4.91 -8.81
C VAL A 108 -7.48 -4.65 -10.13
N GLY A 109 -6.23 -5.11 -10.22
CA GLY A 109 -5.39 -5.01 -11.41
C GLY A 109 -4.45 -3.81 -11.42
N LEU A 110 -3.64 -3.73 -12.48
CA LEU A 110 -2.73 -2.62 -12.73
C LEU A 110 -3.51 -1.42 -13.27
N MET A 111 -3.30 -0.23 -12.71
CA MET A 111 -3.94 1.00 -13.17
C MET A 111 -3.04 2.23 -12.94
N PRO A 112 -3.26 3.32 -13.70
CA PRO A 112 -2.47 4.55 -13.54
C PRO A 112 -2.71 5.24 -12.20
N LYS A 113 -1.72 6.01 -11.73
CA LYS A 113 -1.77 6.81 -10.49
C LYS A 113 -3.07 7.58 -10.32
N GLN A 114 -3.47 8.31 -11.36
CA GLN A 114 -4.66 9.17 -11.34
C GLN A 114 -5.95 8.40 -11.07
N HIS A 115 -6.05 7.17 -11.57
CA HIS A 115 -7.23 6.34 -11.33
C HIS A 115 -7.27 5.85 -9.88
N ILE A 116 -6.13 5.47 -9.30
CA ILE A 116 -6.02 5.10 -7.88
C ILE A 116 -6.45 6.29 -7.02
N LEU A 117 -5.87 7.47 -7.28
CA LEU A 117 -6.16 8.69 -6.54
C LEU A 117 -7.63 9.10 -6.63
N ALA A 118 -8.22 9.08 -7.83
CA ALA A 118 -9.63 9.41 -8.02
C ALA A 118 -10.58 8.52 -7.21
N LYS A 119 -10.21 7.24 -7.01
CA LYS A 119 -11.00 6.26 -6.25
C LYS A 119 -10.81 6.40 -4.75
N ILE A 120 -9.59 6.67 -4.28
CA ILE A 120 -9.34 6.76 -2.83
C ILE A 120 -9.62 8.15 -2.25
N ALA A 121 -9.50 9.22 -3.06
CA ALA A 121 -9.63 10.60 -2.60
C ALA A 121 -10.93 10.91 -1.83
N PRO A 122 -12.12 10.41 -2.24
CA PRO A 122 -13.38 10.62 -1.50
C PRO A 122 -13.37 10.07 -0.07
N HIS A 123 -12.42 9.20 0.26
CA HIS A 123 -12.31 8.55 1.57
C HIS A 123 -11.18 9.11 2.43
N LEU A 124 -10.39 10.06 1.91
CA LEU A 124 -9.29 10.68 2.64
C LEU A 124 -9.79 11.90 3.44
N PRO A 125 -9.17 12.20 4.60
CA PRO A 125 -9.55 13.38 5.39
C PRO A 125 -9.25 14.67 4.62
N ALA A 126 -10.13 15.67 4.80
CA ALA A 126 -10.13 16.96 4.11
C ALA A 126 -8.90 17.85 4.37
N ASN A 127 -8.02 17.51 5.31
CA ASN A 127 -6.71 18.16 5.50
C ASN A 127 -5.70 17.70 4.44
N ALA A 128 -6.15 17.67 3.19
CA ALA A 128 -5.36 17.49 1.99
C ALA A 128 -4.66 18.76 1.58
N PRO A 129 -3.51 18.70 0.88
CA PRO A 129 -3.12 19.82 0.04
C PRO A 129 -4.22 19.93 -1.02
N GLU A 130 -5.21 20.74 -0.70
CA GLU A 130 -6.10 21.37 -1.63
C GLU A 130 -5.25 22.25 -2.52
N GLN A 131 -5.06 21.84 -3.77
CA GLN A 131 -4.74 22.74 -4.87
C GLN A 131 -5.39 22.19 -6.14
N ALA A 132 -6.61 22.65 -6.42
CA ALA A 132 -6.96 23.28 -7.69
C ALA A 132 -8.49 23.32 -7.86
N SER A 133 -9.05 24.49 -7.59
CA SER A 133 -10.10 25.12 -8.40
C SER A 133 -10.36 24.44 -9.76
N ALA A 134 -11.50 23.78 -9.87
CA ALA A 134 -12.36 23.85 -11.04
C ALA A 134 -13.78 24.03 -10.50
N SER A 135 -14.22 25.26 -10.18
CA SER A 135 -14.99 26.09 -11.12
C SER A 135 -15.72 25.27 -12.20
N GLN A 136 -16.99 24.97 -11.93
CA GLN A 136 -18.12 24.78 -12.85
C GLN A 136 -19.35 24.70 -11.93
N GLY A 137 -20.23 25.70 -11.77
CA GLY A 137 -20.55 26.79 -12.68
C GLY A 137 -21.49 26.28 -13.76
N GLY A 138 -22.79 26.18 -13.42
CA GLY A 138 -23.89 25.72 -14.26
C GLY A 138 -25.17 25.62 -13.45
#